data_AF-A0A1V2YAV3-F1
#
_entry.id   AF-A0A1V2YAV3-F1
#
_cell.length_a   1.000
_cell.length_b   1.000
_cell.length_c   1.000
_cell.angle_alpha   90.00
_cell.angle_beta   90.00
_cell.angle_gamma   90.00
#
_symmetry.space_group_name_H-M   'P 1'
#
loop_
_entity.id
_entity.type
_entity.pdbx_description
1 polymer ?
#
loop_
_entity_poly.entity_id
_entity_poly.type
_entity_poly.pdbx_seq_one_letter_code
_entity_poly.pdbx_strand_id
1 'polypeptide(L)'
;MMNDYNNIAQLKIKQSNKQALIQVIEKGIELMRTAHLNEQLVEAWTQYAISILSLMDKTLPPNQSVTLQFLQFKLTILNQNLDMQNKLYQYIQYLINLNNLI
;
A
#
# COMPACT_ATOMS: atom_id res chain seq x y z
N MET A 1 -32.28 12.72 5.87
CA MET A 1 -32.19 11.99 4.58
C MET A 1 -30.90 12.26 3.81
N MET A 2 -30.40 13.49 3.61
CA MET A 2 -29.11 13.73 2.93
C MET A 2 -27.86 13.22 3.70
N ASN A 3 -27.89 13.17 5.03
CA ASN A 3 -26.77 12.68 5.84
C ASN A 3 -26.56 11.16 5.76
N ASP A 4 -27.62 10.38 5.53
CA ASP A 4 -27.54 8.92 5.53
C ASP A 4 -26.93 8.38 4.23
N TYR A 5 -27.23 9.02 3.09
CA TYR A 5 -26.63 8.69 1.79
C TYR A 5 -25.14 9.01 1.74
N ASN A 6 -24.72 10.15 2.31
CA ASN A 6 -23.30 10.51 2.39
C ASN A 6 -22.52 9.53 3.28
N ASN A 7 -23.10 9.10 4.41
CA ASN A 7 -22.49 8.08 5.27
C ASN A 7 -22.34 6.72 4.58
N ILE A 8 -23.38 6.26 3.86
CA ILE A 8 -23.32 4.98 3.12
C ILE A 8 -22.32 5.03 1.97
N ALA A 9 -22.23 6.14 1.24
CA ALA A 9 -21.26 6.31 0.16
C ALA A 9 -19.82 6.30 0.69
N GLN A 10 -19.55 7.02 1.79
CA GLN A 10 -18.24 7.02 2.44
C GLN A 10 -17.85 5.65 2.99
N LEU A 11 -18.80 4.90 3.56
CA LEU A 11 -18.57 3.52 4.02
C LEU A 11 -18.20 2.56 2.87
N LYS A 12 -18.91 2.65 1.74
CA LYS A 12 -18.61 1.84 0.54
C LYS A 12 -17.24 2.16 -0.04
N ILE A 13 -16.87 3.44 -0.10
CA ILE A 13 -15.55 3.88 -0.56
C ILE A 13 -14.44 3.34 0.36
N LYS A 14 -14.61 3.43 1.69
CA LYS A 14 -13.67 2.85 2.66
C LYS A 14 -13.48 1.34 2.47
N GLN A 15 -14.57 0.60 2.28
CA GLN A 15 -14.52 -0.84 2.01
C GLN A 15 -13.80 -1.18 0.70
N SER A 16 -14.08 -0.43 -0.38
CA SER A 16 -13.42 -0.63 -1.68
C SER A 16 -11.91 -0.36 -1.61
N ASN A 17 -11.50 0.69 -0.90
CA ASN A 17 -10.10 1.05 -0.74
C ASN A 17 -9.32 -0.01 0.08
N LYS A 18 -9.95 -0.54 1.13
CA LYS A 18 -9.37 -1.62 1.94
C LYS A 18 -9.16 -2.90 1.12
N GLN A 19 -10.13 -3.26 0.27
CA GLN A 19 -9.98 -4.40 -0.63
C GLN A 19 -8.83 -4.22 -1.63
N ALA A 20 -8.64 -3.01 -2.17
CA ALA A 20 -7.54 -2.72 -3.07
C ALA A 20 -6.17 -2.88 -2.36
N LEU A 21 -6.04 -2.41 -1.12
CA LEU A 21 -4.81 -2.60 -0.33
C LEU A 21 -4.51 -4.07 -0.06
N ILE A 22 -5.54 -4.87 0.28
CA ILE A 22 -5.41 -6.32 0.46
C ILE A 22 -4.86 -6.99 -0.81
N GLN A 23 -5.42 -6.66 -1.99
CA GLN A 23 -4.96 -7.21 -3.26
C GLN A 23 -3.50 -6.87 -3.56
N VAL A 24 -3.03 -5.66 -3.20
CA VAL A 24 -1.62 -5.29 -3.32
C VAL A 24 -0.74 -6.18 -2.44
N ILE A 25 -1.13 -6.38 -1.17
CA ILE A 25 -0.41 -7.24 -0.22
C ILE A 25 -0.35 -8.68 -0.73
N GLU A 26 -1.47 -9.24 -1.18
CA GLU A 26 -1.55 -10.60 -1.72
C GLU A 26 -0.61 -10.79 -2.92
N LYS A 27 -0.62 -9.86 -3.88
CA LYS A 27 0.30 -9.87 -5.03
C LYS A 27 1.77 -9.77 -4.60
N GLY A 28 2.06 -8.97 -3.57
CA GLY A 28 3.42 -8.87 -3.03
C GLY A 28 3.88 -10.20 -2.43
N ILE A 29 3.01 -10.87 -1.67
CA ILE A 29 3.29 -12.19 -1.08
C ILE A 29 3.52 -13.23 -2.18
N GLU A 30 2.74 -13.19 -3.25
CA GLU A 30 2.93 -14.06 -4.41
C GLU A 30 4.28 -13.81 -5.09
N LEU A 31 4.64 -12.54 -5.34
CA LEU A 31 5.93 -12.17 -5.92
C LEU A 31 7.12 -12.66 -5.07
N MET A 32 7.03 -12.59 -3.74
CA MET A 32 8.07 -13.13 -2.85
C MET A 32 8.27 -14.65 -2.96
N ARG A 33 7.27 -15.39 -3.45
CA ARG A 33 7.38 -16.84 -3.68
C ARG A 33 8.06 -17.18 -5.01
N THR A 34 8.35 -16.18 -5.85
CA THR A 34 9.00 -16.38 -7.15
C THR A 34 10.52 -16.48 -7.01
N ALA A 35 11.12 -17.43 -7.73
CA ALA A 35 12.57 -17.66 -7.70
C ALA A 35 13.40 -16.58 -8.44
N HIS A 36 12.76 -15.65 -9.14
CA HIS A 36 13.41 -14.67 -10.04
C HIS A 36 13.05 -13.22 -9.72
N LEU A 37 12.76 -12.91 -8.45
CA LEU A 37 12.46 -11.55 -8.05
C LEU A 37 13.65 -10.62 -8.31
N ASN A 38 13.45 -9.66 -9.22
CA ASN A 38 14.46 -8.69 -9.62
C ASN A 38 14.02 -7.26 -9.30
N GLU A 39 14.94 -6.30 -9.48
CA GLU A 39 14.71 -4.90 -9.16
C GLU A 39 13.54 -4.29 -9.93
N GLN A 40 13.39 -4.62 -11.21
CA GLN A 40 12.31 -4.10 -12.05
C GLN A 40 10.93 -4.56 -11.56
N LEU A 41 10.80 -5.83 -11.15
CA LEU A 41 9.56 -6.37 -10.62
C LEU A 41 9.20 -5.76 -9.27
N VAL A 42 10.17 -5.62 -8.38
CA VAL A 42 9.96 -4.96 -7.08
C VAL A 42 9.57 -3.50 -7.31
N GLU A 43 10.26 -2.77 -8.18
CA GLU A 43 9.95 -1.37 -8.46
C GLU A 43 8.54 -1.24 -9.06
N ALA A 44 8.20 -2.02 -10.08
CA ALA A 44 6.87 -2.01 -10.69
C ALA A 44 5.75 -2.29 -9.68
N TRP A 45 5.93 -3.28 -8.80
CA TRP A 45 4.96 -3.57 -7.74
C TRP A 45 4.85 -2.42 -6.73
N THR A 46 5.96 -1.79 -6.33
CA THR A 46 5.90 -0.64 -5.41
C THR A 46 5.22 0.58 -6.03
N GLN A 47 5.39 0.82 -7.33
CA GLN A 47 4.67 1.88 -8.05
C GLN A 47 3.15 1.62 -8.08
N TYR A 48 2.77 0.36 -8.25
CA TYR A 48 1.38 -0.07 -8.13
C TYR A 48 0.84 0.17 -6.71
N ALA A 49 1.61 -0.19 -5.67
CA ALA A 49 1.24 0.07 -4.27
C ALA A 49 1.03 1.57 -4.00
N ILE A 50 1.96 2.42 -4.44
CA ILE A 50 1.87 3.89 -4.33
C ILE A 50 0.58 4.42 -4.99
N SER A 51 0.22 3.90 -6.16
CA SER A 51 -1.00 4.30 -6.87
C SER A 51 -2.25 3.99 -6.06
N ILE A 52 -2.32 2.82 -5.41
CA ILE A 52 -3.43 2.45 -4.52
C ILE A 52 -3.47 3.32 -3.28
N LEU A 53 -2.34 3.53 -2.61
CA LEU A 53 -2.25 4.43 -1.44
C LEU A 53 -2.69 5.86 -1.78
N SER A 54 -2.37 6.35 -2.98
CA SER A 54 -2.78 7.69 -3.43
C SER A 54 -4.30 7.82 -3.61
N LEU A 55 -4.99 6.72 -3.96
CA LEU A 55 -6.45 6.69 -3.98
C LEU A 55 -7.03 6.72 -2.55
N MET A 56 -6.34 6.11 -1.59
CA MET A 56 -6.73 6.11 -0.19
C MET A 56 -6.58 7.49 0.45
N ASP A 57 -5.49 8.21 0.14
CA ASP A 57 -5.23 9.58 0.63
C ASP A 57 -6.37 10.56 0.32
N LYS A 58 -7.07 10.38 -0.82
CA LYS A 58 -8.24 11.21 -1.19
C LYS A 58 -9.39 11.14 -0.16
N THR A 59 -9.39 10.11 0.67
CA THR A 59 -10.43 9.84 1.67
C THR A 59 -9.96 10.14 3.10
N LEU A 60 -8.68 10.48 3.26
CA LEU A 60 -8.07 10.78 4.55
C LEU A 60 -8.03 12.29 4.80
N PRO A 61 -7.94 12.72 6.07
CA PRO A 61 -7.70 14.12 6.41
C PRO A 61 -6.41 14.67 5.77
N PRO A 62 -6.33 15.97 5.44
CA PRO A 62 -5.19 16.57 4.73
C PRO A 62 -3.81 16.40 5.40
N ASN A 63 -3.78 16.12 6.70
CA ASN A 63 -2.57 15.91 7.49
C ASN A 63 -2.16 14.42 7.62
N GLN A 64 -2.87 13.52 6.94
CA GLN A 64 -2.63 12.07 7.01
C GLN A 64 -2.48 11.50 5.60
N SER A 65 -1.29 11.67 5.01
CA SER A 65 -0.94 11.00 3.76
C SER A 65 -0.20 9.70 4.05
N VAL A 66 -0.86 8.56 3.82
CA VAL A 66 -0.23 7.24 3.89
C VAL A 66 0.73 7.03 2.72
N THR A 67 0.49 7.67 1.58
CA THR A 67 1.41 7.62 0.44
C THR A 67 2.75 8.25 0.78
N LEU A 68 2.74 9.46 1.37
CA LEU A 68 3.97 10.15 1.76
C LEU A 68 4.75 9.34 2.80
N GLN A 69 4.07 8.77 3.79
CA GLN A 69 4.70 7.93 4.81
C GLN A 69 5.33 6.67 4.19
N PHE A 70 4.65 6.04 3.23
CA PHE A 70 5.20 4.89 2.50
C PHE A 70 6.40 5.27 1.62
N LEU A 71 6.39 6.43 0.95
CA LEU A 71 7.52 6.92 0.15
C LEU A 71 8.75 7.19 1.03
N GLN A 72 8.56 7.81 2.19
CA GLN A 72 9.63 8.03 3.16
C GLN A 72 10.22 6.69 3.64
N PHE A 73 9.37 5.73 3.98
CA PHE A 73 9.79 4.37 4.32
C PHE A 73 10.54 3.69 3.17
N LYS A 74 10.03 3.79 1.94
CA LYS A 74 10.66 3.23 0.74
C LYS A 74 12.09 3.75 0.58
N LEU A 75 12.31 5.05 0.73
CA LEU A 75 13.64 5.66 0.69
C LEU A 75 14.57 5.10 1.77
N THR A 76 14.06 4.89 3.00
CA THR A 76 14.84 4.26 4.07
C THR A 76 15.31 2.85 3.68
N ILE A 77 14.43 2.03 3.10
CA ILE A 77 14.75 0.67 2.66
C ILE A 77 15.69 0.65 1.45
N LEU A 78 15.52 1.57 0.49
CA LEU A 78 16.39 1.67 -0.69
C LEU A 78 17.85 1.92 -0.31
N ASN A 79 18.07 2.71 0.75
CA ASN A 79 19.40 3.00 1.28
C ASN A 79 20.02 1.86 2.11
N GLN A 80 19.28 0.77 2.37
CA GLN A 80 19.80 -0.40 3.06
C GLN A 80 20.39 -1.40 2.06
N ASN A 81 21.48 -2.06 2.46
CA ASN A 81 22.10 -3.14 1.69
C ASN A 81 21.32 -4.46 1.88
N LEU A 82 20.16 -4.54 1.23
CA LEU A 82 19.27 -5.70 1.25
C LEU A 82 19.07 -6.24 -0.17
N ASP A 83 18.93 -7.55 -0.28
CA ASP A 83 18.45 -8.17 -1.52
C ASP A 83 16.97 -7.79 -1.81
N MET A 84 16.54 -8.06 -3.04
CA MET A 84 15.22 -7.68 -3.53
C MET A 84 14.08 -8.36 -2.78
N GLN A 85 14.27 -9.60 -2.33
CA GLN A 85 13.26 -10.34 -1.58
C GLN A 85 13.04 -9.73 -0.21
N ASN A 86 14.13 -9.36 0.48
CA ASN A 86 14.09 -8.69 1.77
C ASN A 86 13.52 -7.26 1.67
N LYS A 87 13.82 -6.53 0.58
CA LYS A 87 13.19 -5.22 0.31
C LYS A 87 11.67 -5.35 0.14
N LEU A 88 11.23 -6.27 -0.72
CA LEU A 88 9.80 -6.52 -0.95
C LEU A 88 9.08 -6.98 0.33
N TYR A 89 9.70 -7.87 1.10
CA TYR A 89 9.17 -8.30 2.40
C TYR A 89 8.92 -7.11 3.33
N GLN A 90 9.89 -6.21 3.49
CA GLN A 90 9.72 -5.04 4.34
C GLN A 90 8.64 -4.08 3.84
N TYR A 91 8.52 -3.88 2.52
CA TYR A 91 7.41 -3.11 1.95
C TYR A 91 6.05 -3.72 2.28
N ILE A 92 5.91 -5.03 2.17
CA ILE A 92 4.67 -5.74 2.48
C ILE A 92 4.33 -5.65 3.97
N GLN A 93 5.31 -5.83 4.85
CA GLN A 93 5.10 -5.68 6.30
C GLN A 93 4.61 -4.28 6.66
N TYR A 94 5.15 -3.24 6.03
CA TYR A 94 4.68 -1.88 6.23
C TYR A 94 3.21 -1.70 5.82
N LEU A 95 2.82 -2.22 4.64
CA LEU A 95 1.43 -2.14 4.16
C LEU A 95 0.46 -2.94 5.04
N ILE A 96 0.89 -4.09 5.57
CA ILE A 96 0.10 -4.86 6.55
C ILE A 96 -0.14 -4.03 7.81
N ASN A 97 0.89 -3.37 8.32
CA ASN A 97 0.77 -2.51 9.51
C ASN A 97 -0.17 -1.32 9.26
N LEU A 98 -0.16 -0.74 8.05
CA LEU A 98 -1.14 0.27 7.66
C LEU A 98 -2.57 -0.27 7.64
N ASN A 99 -2.79 -1.48 7.11
CA ASN A 99 -4.13 -2.09 7.06
C ASN A 99 -4.72 -2.34 8.46
N ASN A 100 -3.90 -2.48 9.49
CA ASN A 100 -4.35 -2.59 10.87
C ASN A 100 -4.79 -1.24 11.48
N LEU A 101 -4.40 -0.12 10.88
CA LEU A 101 -4.75 1.23 11.31
C LEU A 101 -6.01 1.78 10.62
N ILE A 102 -6.48 1.11 9.54
CA ILE A 102 -7.58 1.56 8.65
C ILE A 102 -8.78 0.60 8.73
#